data_AF-A0A2V5L7U2-F1
#
_entry.id   AF-A0A2V5L7U2-F1
#
_cell.length_a   1.000
_cell.length_b   1.000
_cell.length_c   1.000
_cell.angle_alpha   90.00
_cell.angle_beta   90.00
_cell.angle_gamma   90.00
#
_symmetry.space_group_name_H-M   'P 1'
#
loop_
_entity.id
_entity.type
_entity.pdbx_description
1 polymer ?
#
loop_
_entity_poly.entity_id
_entity_poly.type
_entity_poly.pdbx_seq_one_letter_code
_entity_poly.pdbx_strand_id
1 'polypeptide(L)'
;MTANEQTSVSRVADREKLPLLLDKARQFAGEYIDSLEERPVFPGEKSLRAMHALVESLPENPSDPFLILDQLQEIGAPAVVTQTGGRYFGFVNGGILPVGLAARWMADVWDQNTAHYVMSPINSRLEEVCERWIVSLLGFPEETAAGFVS
;
A
#
# COMPACT_ATOMS: atom_id res chain seq x y z
N MET A 1 15.91 0.38 -38.58
CA MET A 1 14.67 -0.39 -38.32
C MET A 1 15.00 -1.44 -37.27
N THR A 2 15.06 -1.05 -36.00
CA THR A 2 15.36 -1.92 -34.83
C THR A 2 15.00 -1.13 -33.56
N ALA A 3 13.70 -1.07 -33.22
CA ALA A 3 13.23 -0.41 -32.00
C ALA A 3 11.97 -1.08 -31.41
N ASN A 4 11.73 -2.36 -31.71
CA ASN A 4 10.44 -2.99 -31.36
C ASN A 4 10.54 -4.36 -30.67
N GLU A 5 11.75 -4.80 -30.28
CA GLU A 5 11.93 -6.06 -29.52
C GLU A 5 12.17 -5.85 -28.02
N GLN A 6 12.74 -4.71 -27.58
CA GLN A 6 12.96 -4.45 -26.14
C GLN A 6 11.65 -4.18 -25.36
N THR A 7 10.64 -3.58 -25.99
CA THR A 7 9.42 -3.11 -25.33
C THR A 7 8.41 -4.23 -25.04
N SER A 8 8.45 -5.34 -25.79
CA SER A 8 7.54 -6.48 -25.61
C SER A 8 8.04 -7.47 -24.54
N VAL A 9 9.36 -7.63 -24.41
CA VAL A 9 9.99 -8.55 -23.44
C VAL A 9 9.81 -8.04 -21.99
N SER A 10 9.84 -6.73 -21.76
CA SER A 10 9.61 -6.13 -20.42
C SER A 10 8.21 -6.48 -19.86
N ARG A 11 7.15 -6.32 -20.66
CA ARG A 11 5.77 -6.56 -20.20
C ARG A 11 5.47 -8.03 -19.87
N VAL A 12 6.15 -8.97 -20.51
CA VAL A 12 5.99 -10.41 -20.25
C VAL A 12 6.81 -10.83 -19.02
N ALA A 13 8.05 -10.34 -18.89
CA ALA A 13 8.91 -10.59 -17.74
C ALA A 13 8.34 -10.02 -16.43
N ASP A 14 7.69 -8.85 -16.48
CA ASP A 14 7.00 -8.28 -15.32
C ASP A 14 5.79 -9.11 -14.91
N ARG A 15 5.10 -9.75 -15.86
CA ARG A 15 3.91 -10.56 -15.61
C ARG A 15 4.22 -11.89 -14.91
N GLU A 16 5.36 -12.50 -15.21
CA GLU A 16 5.80 -13.74 -14.56
C GLU A 16 6.35 -13.49 -13.15
N LYS A 17 6.99 -12.34 -12.93
CA LYS A 17 7.55 -11.96 -11.63
C LYS A 17 6.53 -11.37 -10.68
N LEU A 18 5.47 -10.72 -11.17
CA LEU A 18 4.50 -10.02 -10.35
C LEU A 18 3.85 -10.92 -9.29
N PRO A 19 3.38 -12.15 -9.58
CA PRO A 19 2.86 -13.05 -8.54
C PRO A 19 3.90 -13.34 -7.46
N LEU A 20 5.15 -13.59 -7.83
CA LEU A 20 6.24 -13.87 -6.89
C LEU A 20 6.57 -12.67 -6.00
N LEU A 21 6.53 -11.46 -6.56
CA LEU A 21 6.73 -10.22 -5.82
C LEU A 21 5.59 -9.97 -4.82
N LEU A 22 4.34 -10.19 -5.24
CA LEU A 22 3.17 -10.07 -4.37
C LEU A 22 3.18 -11.12 -3.25
N ASP A 23 3.58 -12.35 -3.55
CA ASP A 23 3.73 -13.41 -2.55
C ASP A 23 4.82 -13.08 -1.52
N LYS A 24 5.96 -12.53 -1.97
CA LYS A 24 7.03 -12.08 -1.07
C LYS A 24 6.57 -10.91 -0.18
N ALA A 25 5.90 -9.92 -0.77
CA ALA A 25 5.32 -8.81 -0.01
C ALA A 25 4.28 -9.30 1.02
N ARG A 26 3.45 -10.29 0.65
CA ARG A 26 2.49 -10.95 1.56
C ARG A 26 3.20 -11.65 2.70
N GLN A 27 4.28 -12.38 2.43
CA GLN A 27 5.06 -13.03 3.46
C GLN A 27 5.62 -12.00 4.46
N PHE A 28 6.29 -10.95 3.98
CA PHE A 28 6.82 -9.89 4.83
C PHE A 28 5.75 -9.14 5.63
N ALA A 29 4.58 -8.90 5.03
CA ALA A 29 3.44 -8.34 5.75
C ALA A 29 2.98 -9.26 6.90
N GLY A 30 2.95 -10.57 6.68
CA GLY A 30 2.66 -11.56 7.73
C GLY A 30 3.67 -11.52 8.87
N GLU A 31 4.97 -11.58 8.54
CA GLU A 31 6.06 -11.47 9.53
C GLU A 31 5.99 -10.18 10.36
N TYR A 32 5.64 -9.06 9.72
CA TYR A 32 5.42 -7.79 10.42
C TYR A 32 4.22 -7.87 11.38
N ILE A 33 3.09 -8.41 10.94
CA ILE A 33 1.88 -8.56 11.76
C ILE A 33 2.15 -9.47 12.96
N ASP A 34 2.79 -10.61 12.75
CA ASP A 34 3.08 -11.60 13.79
C ASP A 34 4.04 -11.05 14.85
N SER A 35 4.87 -10.05 14.51
CA SER A 35 5.81 -9.43 15.45
C SER A 35 5.25 -8.21 16.21
N LEU A 36 4.05 -7.71 15.89
CA LEU A 36 3.52 -6.46 16.45
C LEU A 36 3.52 -6.40 17.99
N GLU A 37 3.19 -7.52 18.65
CA GLU A 37 3.07 -7.56 20.11
C GLU A 37 4.41 -7.33 20.82
N GLU A 38 5.51 -7.83 20.26
CA GLU A 38 6.84 -7.78 20.89
C GLU A 38 7.63 -6.52 20.52
N ARG A 39 7.19 -5.80 19.48
CA ARG A 39 7.92 -4.64 18.95
C ARG A 39 7.84 -3.41 19.86
N PRO A 40 8.89 -2.59 19.91
CA PRO A 40 8.77 -1.28 20.51
C PRO A 40 7.78 -0.41 19.71
N VAL A 41 7.09 0.49 20.40
CA VAL A 41 6.12 1.41 19.78
C VAL A 41 6.83 2.36 18.82
N PHE A 42 7.97 2.90 19.24
CA PHE A 42 8.83 3.76 18.41
C PHE A 42 10.14 3.02 18.10
N PRO A 43 10.71 3.15 16.88
CA PRO A 43 11.95 2.50 16.52
C PRO A 43 13.11 2.91 17.41
N GLY A 44 14.01 1.96 17.70
CA GLY A 44 15.25 2.25 18.41
C GLY A 44 16.28 2.94 17.52
N GLU A 45 17.25 3.59 18.18
CA GLU A 45 18.39 4.30 17.56
C GLU A 45 19.12 3.53 16.46
N LYS A 46 19.27 2.21 16.62
CA LYS A 46 19.91 1.35 15.61
C LYS A 46 19.11 1.33 14.30
N SER A 47 17.79 1.11 14.39
CA SER A 47 16.91 1.07 13.22
C SER A 47 16.84 2.44 12.54
N LEU A 48 16.78 3.52 13.33
CA LEU A 48 16.77 4.88 12.80
C LEU A 48 18.04 5.20 12.01
N ARG A 49 19.22 4.83 12.53
CA ARG A 49 20.49 5.00 11.80
C ARG A 49 20.57 4.14 10.54
N ALA A 50 20.01 2.93 10.57
CA ALA A 50 20.03 2.02 9.41
C ALA A 50 19.31 2.61 8.19
N MET A 51 18.30 3.47 8.38
CA MET A 51 17.58 4.14 7.27
C MET A 51 18.50 4.97 6.37
N HIS A 52 19.67 5.42 6.84
CA HIS A 52 20.64 6.12 5.99
C HIS A 52 21.12 5.27 4.81
N ALA A 53 21.06 3.93 4.90
CA ALA A 53 21.38 3.04 3.79
C ALA A 53 20.39 3.13 2.62
N LEU A 54 19.20 3.71 2.83
CA LEU A 54 18.21 3.96 1.76
C LEU A 54 18.49 5.26 0.98
N VAL A 55 19.46 6.07 1.44
CA VAL A 55 19.80 7.34 0.79
C VAL A 55 20.93 7.09 -0.22
N GLU A 56 20.56 6.93 -1.48
CA GLU A 56 21.47 6.77 -2.61
C GLU A 56 21.20 7.80 -3.71
N SER A 57 22.18 7.98 -4.60
CA SER A 57 21.97 8.73 -5.84
C SER A 57 21.02 7.95 -6.76
N LEU A 58 20.28 8.66 -7.63
CA LEU A 58 19.40 8.03 -8.61
C LEU A 58 20.18 6.98 -9.45
N PRO A 59 19.78 5.70 -9.42
CA PRO A 59 20.48 4.66 -10.17
C PRO A 59 20.36 4.85 -11.69
N GLU A 60 21.45 4.60 -12.43
CA GLU A 60 21.46 4.67 -13.90
C GLU A 60 20.83 3.44 -14.57
N ASN A 61 20.71 2.33 -13.83
CA ASN A 61 20.19 1.06 -14.32
C ASN A 61 19.07 0.53 -13.40
N PRO A 62 18.14 -0.30 -13.90
CA PRO A 62 17.12 -0.94 -13.08
C PRO A 62 17.73 -1.84 -12.00
N SER A 63 17.16 -1.78 -10.80
CA SER A 63 17.49 -2.68 -9.69
C SER A 63 16.69 -3.98 -9.76
N ASP A 64 17.17 -5.03 -9.09
CA ASP A 64 16.37 -6.23 -8.87
C ASP A 64 15.18 -5.92 -7.95
N PRO A 65 13.92 -6.09 -8.40
CA PRO A 65 12.75 -5.78 -7.58
C PRO A 65 12.66 -6.63 -6.29
N PHE A 66 13.24 -7.84 -6.27
CA PHE A 66 13.26 -8.65 -5.06
C PHE A 66 14.19 -8.06 -3.99
N LEU A 67 15.32 -7.49 -4.42
CA LEU A 67 16.26 -6.81 -3.53
C LEU A 67 15.62 -5.56 -2.91
N ILE A 68 14.77 -4.85 -3.65
CA ILE A 68 14.03 -3.70 -3.11
C ILE A 68 13.11 -4.14 -1.97
N LEU A 69 12.36 -5.23 -2.14
CA LEU A 69 11.51 -5.76 -1.07
C LEU A 69 12.34 -6.23 0.13
N ASP A 70 13.50 -6.85 -0.11
CA ASP A 70 14.43 -7.25 0.96
C ASP A 70 14.94 -6.04 1.75
N GLN A 71 15.35 -4.97 1.08
CA GLN A 71 15.79 -3.72 1.73
C GLN A 71 14.66 -3.10 2.57
N LEU A 72 13.42 -3.10 2.06
CA LEU A 72 12.27 -2.61 2.80
C LEU A 72 11.97 -3.48 4.03
N GLN A 73 12.14 -4.79 3.94
CA GLN A 73 11.96 -5.69 5.08
C GLN A 73 13.08 -5.54 6.11
N GLU A 74 14.34 -5.48 5.68
CA GLU A 74 15.50 -5.45 6.55
C GLU A 74 15.70 -4.09 7.22
N ILE A 75 15.53 -2.99 6.48
CA ILE A 75 15.79 -1.62 6.94
C ILE A 75 14.48 -0.92 7.31
N GLY A 76 13.49 -1.02 6.43
CA GLY A 76 12.22 -0.31 6.56
C GLY A 76 11.39 -0.85 7.72
N ALA A 77 11.08 -2.15 7.73
CA ALA A 77 10.17 -2.74 8.71
C ALA A 77 10.61 -2.46 10.15
N PRO A 78 11.88 -2.62 10.59
CA PRO A 78 12.32 -2.27 11.95
C PRO A 78 12.26 -0.77 12.28
N ALA A 79 12.17 0.10 11.28
CA ALA A 79 12.06 1.55 11.42
C ALA A 79 10.60 2.07 11.35
N VAL A 80 9.61 1.18 11.20
CA VAL A 80 8.19 1.56 11.26
C VAL A 80 7.76 1.80 12.71
N VAL A 81 7.07 2.93 12.94
CA VAL A 81 6.35 3.19 14.19
C VAL A 81 5.15 2.24 14.29
N THR A 82 5.10 1.44 15.35
CA THR A 82 4.11 0.36 15.54
C THR A 82 2.75 0.92 16.02
N GLN A 83 2.03 1.61 15.14
CA GLN A 83 0.77 2.29 15.47
C GLN A 83 -0.39 1.31 15.73
N THR A 84 -0.42 0.19 15.01
CA THR A 84 -1.50 -0.81 15.08
C THR A 84 -1.31 -1.84 16.20
N GLY A 85 -0.23 -1.76 16.99
CA GLY A 85 0.09 -2.70 18.07
C GLY A 85 -0.61 -2.42 19.41
N GLY A 86 -1.62 -1.55 19.46
CA GLY A 86 -2.43 -1.26 20.66
C GLY A 86 -1.76 -0.44 21.76
N ARG A 87 -0.47 -0.09 21.60
CA ARG A 87 0.32 0.67 22.61
C ARG A 87 0.75 2.06 22.16
N TYR A 88 0.32 2.51 21.00
CA TYR A 88 0.63 3.83 20.46
C TYR A 88 -0.46 4.83 20.83
N PHE A 89 -0.11 5.87 21.59
CA PHE A 89 -1.04 6.89 22.10
C PHE A 89 -0.74 8.32 21.63
N GLY A 90 0.11 8.48 20.61
CA GLY A 90 0.40 9.78 20.01
C GLY A 90 -0.57 10.13 18.88
N PHE A 91 -0.74 11.41 18.57
CA PHE A 91 -1.50 11.91 17.40
C PHE A 91 -2.91 11.30 17.22
N VAL A 92 -3.54 11.58 16.08
CA VAL A 92 -4.82 10.97 15.67
C VAL A 92 -4.51 10.02 14.52
N ASN A 93 -4.16 8.78 14.87
CA ASN A 93 -3.86 7.73 13.91
C ASN A 93 -4.96 6.68 13.96
N GLY A 94 -5.58 6.41 12.82
CA GLY A 94 -6.66 5.43 12.71
C GLY A 94 -6.17 3.99 12.88
N GLY A 95 -7.07 3.10 13.26
CA GLY A 95 -6.85 1.65 13.20
C GLY A 95 -7.13 1.09 11.81
N ILE A 96 -6.63 -0.11 11.53
CA ILE A 96 -6.92 -0.85 10.30
C ILE A 96 -7.86 -2.02 10.61
N LEU A 97 -8.94 -2.16 9.83
CA LEU A 97 -9.77 -3.37 9.84
C LEU A 97 -9.13 -4.42 8.93
N PRO A 98 -9.02 -5.71 9.33
CA PRO A 98 -8.39 -6.74 8.49
C PRO A 98 -8.98 -6.85 7.08
N VAL A 99 -10.32 -6.79 6.97
CA VAL A 99 -11.01 -6.79 5.67
C VAL A 99 -10.72 -5.53 4.86
N GLY A 100 -10.52 -4.38 5.52
CA GLY A 100 -10.16 -3.13 4.87
C GLY A 100 -8.75 -3.17 4.27
N LEU A 101 -7.79 -3.79 4.96
CA LEU A 101 -6.45 -4.02 4.43
C LEU A 101 -6.48 -4.94 3.20
N ALA A 102 -7.21 -6.05 3.29
CA ALA A 102 -7.36 -6.99 2.17
C ALA A 102 -8.06 -6.34 0.96
N ALA A 103 -9.11 -5.55 1.18
CA ALA A 103 -9.79 -4.82 0.12
C ALA A 103 -8.88 -3.75 -0.53
N ARG A 104 -8.04 -3.08 0.26
CA ARG A 104 -7.05 -2.12 -0.27
C ARG A 104 -6.05 -2.81 -1.20
N TRP A 105 -5.55 -4.00 -0.84
CA TRP A 105 -4.70 -4.79 -1.73
C TRP A 105 -5.39 -5.11 -3.07
N MET A 106 -6.68 -5.44 -3.05
CA MET A 106 -7.43 -5.65 -4.29
C MET A 106 -7.55 -4.37 -5.11
N ALA A 107 -7.85 -3.24 -4.46
CA ALA A 107 -7.98 -1.94 -5.13
C ALA A 107 -6.66 -1.47 -5.75
N ASP A 108 -5.54 -1.62 -5.04
CA ASP A 108 -4.20 -1.29 -5.53
C ASP A 108 -3.82 -2.15 -6.76
N VAL A 109 -4.22 -3.43 -6.78
CA VAL A 109 -3.99 -4.32 -7.94
C VAL A 109 -4.91 -3.97 -9.13
N TRP A 110 -6.12 -3.46 -8.90
CA TRP A 110 -6.99 -3.01 -9.98
C TRP A 110 -6.48 -1.73 -10.65
N ASP A 111 -5.72 -0.91 -9.92
CA ASP A 111 -5.02 0.29 -10.42
C ASP A 111 -5.90 1.19 -11.31
N GLN A 112 -7.09 1.51 -10.80
CA GLN A 112 -8.09 2.30 -11.54
C GLN A 112 -7.98 3.78 -11.21
N ASN A 113 -8.05 4.64 -12.23
CA ASN A 113 -8.21 6.08 -12.04
C ASN A 113 -9.70 6.41 -11.81
N THR A 114 -9.99 7.10 -10.71
CA THR A 114 -11.33 7.31 -10.16
C THR A 114 -11.95 8.67 -10.52
N ALA A 115 -11.34 9.45 -11.41
CA ALA A 115 -11.80 10.81 -11.72
C ALA A 115 -13.21 10.87 -12.37
N HIS A 116 -13.57 9.88 -13.19
CA HIS A 116 -14.85 9.85 -13.90
C HIS A 116 -15.39 8.42 -14.05
N TYR A 117 -16.72 8.30 -14.18
CA TYR A 117 -17.41 7.01 -14.38
C TYR A 117 -16.83 6.19 -15.54
N VAL A 118 -16.51 6.84 -16.66
CA VAL A 118 -15.93 6.15 -17.83
C VAL A 118 -14.56 5.53 -17.55
N MET A 119 -13.83 6.04 -16.54
CA MET A 119 -12.50 5.58 -16.15
C MET A 119 -12.57 4.46 -15.10
N SER A 120 -13.58 4.46 -14.23
CA SER A 120 -13.81 3.38 -13.26
C SER A 120 -15.28 3.27 -12.83
N PRO A 121 -16.12 2.54 -13.58
CA PRO A 121 -17.54 2.36 -13.25
C PRO A 121 -17.77 1.70 -11.88
N ILE A 122 -16.88 0.77 -11.52
CA ILE A 122 -16.98 0.07 -10.23
C ILE A 122 -16.70 1.03 -9.07
N ASN A 123 -15.70 1.90 -9.18
CA ASN A 123 -15.41 2.88 -8.13
C ASN A 123 -16.57 3.85 -7.97
N SER A 124 -17.08 4.42 -9.07
CA SER A 124 -18.25 5.32 -9.00
C SER A 124 -19.46 4.65 -8.35
N ARG A 125 -19.71 3.37 -8.63
CA ARG A 125 -20.80 2.64 -7.99
C ARG A 125 -20.56 2.42 -6.50
N LEU A 126 -19.33 2.12 -6.09
CA LEU A 126 -18.99 1.94 -4.67
C LEU A 126 -19.08 3.26 -3.91
N GLU A 127 -18.63 4.36 -4.50
CA GLU A 127 -18.78 5.71 -3.92
C GLU A 127 -20.26 6.08 -3.74
N GLU A 128 -21.10 5.82 -4.74
CA GLU A 128 -22.56 6.03 -4.66
C GLU A 128 -23.19 5.22 -3.51
N VAL A 129 -22.73 4.00 -3.27
CA VAL A 129 -23.17 3.17 -2.15
C VAL A 129 -22.71 3.75 -0.81
N CYS A 130 -21.44 4.10 -0.70
CA CYS A 130 -20.85 4.69 0.51
C CYS A 130 -21.45 6.05 0.85
N GLU A 131 -21.72 6.89 -0.15
CA GLU A 131 -22.42 8.17 0.01
C GLU A 131 -23.76 7.95 0.70
N ARG A 132 -24.61 7.07 0.15
CA ARG A 132 -25.92 6.76 0.76
C ARG A 132 -25.79 6.24 2.19
N TRP A 133 -24.79 5.39 2.45
CA TRP A 133 -24.54 4.91 3.80
C TRP A 133 -24.15 6.04 4.75
N ILE A 134 -23.26 6.94 4.35
CA ILE A 134 -22.82 8.08 5.16
C ILE A 134 -23.99 9.05 5.40
N VAL A 135 -24.75 9.39 4.36
CA VAL A 135 -25.95 10.25 4.45
C VAL A 135 -26.94 9.67 5.45
N SER A 136 -27.23 8.37 5.34
CA SER A 136 -28.13 7.67 6.27
C SER A 136 -27.58 7.60 7.68
N LEU A 137 -26.30 7.22 7.85
CA LEU A 137 -25.66 7.04 9.16
C LEU A 137 -25.59 8.35 9.95
N LEU A 138 -25.37 9.47 9.26
CA LEU A 138 -25.24 10.80 9.88
C LEU A 138 -26.55 11.58 9.91
N GLY A 139 -27.62 11.06 9.29
CA GLY A 139 -28.94 11.70 9.27
C GLY A 139 -28.98 12.98 8.43
N PHE A 140 -28.24 13.04 7.33
CA PHE A 140 -28.24 14.18 6.41
C PHE A 140 -29.43 14.16 5.44
N PRO A 141 -29.78 15.31 4.83
CA PRO A 141 -30.77 15.35 3.76
C PRO A 141 -30.41 14.40 2.60
N GLU A 142 -31.42 13.79 1.97
CA GLU A 142 -31.23 12.79 0.91
C GLU A 142 -30.47 13.34 -0.31
N GLU A 143 -30.54 14.66 -0.55
CA GLU A 143 -29.86 15.34 -1.65
C GLU A 143 -28.38 15.66 -1.36
N THR A 144 -27.86 15.25 -0.20
CA THR A 144 -26.46 15.44 0.17
C THR A 144 -25.57 14.57 -0.70
N ALA A 145 -24.57 15.18 -1.35
CA ALA A 145 -23.54 14.48 -2.09
C ALA A 145 -22.26 14.33 -1.25
N ALA A 146 -21.50 13.26 -1.50
CA ALA A 146 -20.19 13.01 -0.91
C ALA A 146 -19.11 13.03 -2.01
N GLY A 147 -18.02 13.74 -1.73
CA GLY A 147 -16.79 13.62 -2.51
C GLY A 147 -15.77 12.80 -1.73
N PHE A 148 -15.30 11.70 -2.32
CA PHE A 148 -14.21 10.91 -1.74
C PHE A 148 -12.87 11.44 -2.24
N VAL A 149 -11.94 11.64 -1.31
CA VAL A 149 -10.60 12.15 -1.60
C VAL A 149 -9.55 11.13 -1.15
N SER A 150 -8.42 11.12 -1.86
CA SER A 150 -7.26 10.25 -1.66
C SER A 150 -6.07 11.01 -1.10
#